data_AF-A0AAV8PM64-F1
#
_entry.id   AF-A0AAV8PM64-F1
#
_cell.length_a   1.000
_cell.length_b   1.000
_cell.length_c   1.000
_cell.angle_alpha   90.00
_cell.angle_beta   90.00
_cell.angle_gamma   90.00
#
_symmetry.space_group_name_H-M   'P 1'
#
loop_
_entity.id
_entity.type
_entity.pdbx_description
1 polymer ?
#
loop_
_entity_poly.entity_id
_entity_poly.type
_entity_poly.pdbx_seq_one_letter_code
_entity_poly.pdbx_strand_id
1 'polypeptide(L)'
;MSSFSGDETAPFFGFLGAAAALVFSCMGAAYGTAKSGVGVASMGVMRPELVMKSIVPVVMAGVLGIYGLIIAVIISTGINPKAKSYYLFDGYAHLSSGLACGLAGLSAGMAIGIVGDAGVRANAQQPKLFVGLVSVELQVSVNPCGMVCLCNALELKTAVQLEMIIFGRE
;
A
#
# COMPACT_ATOMS: atom_id res chain seq x y z
N MET A 1 -7.76 -32.63 -14.24
CA MET A 1 -7.45 -31.77 -15.41
C MET A 1 -8.52 -30.71 -15.50
N SER A 2 -8.31 -29.55 -14.88
CA SER A 2 -9.22 -28.41 -14.97
C SER A 2 -8.92 -27.66 -16.28
N SER A 3 -9.77 -27.84 -17.29
CA SER A 3 -9.72 -27.08 -18.54
C SER A 3 -9.85 -25.57 -18.25
N PHE A 4 -8.74 -24.84 -18.38
CA PHE A 4 -8.74 -23.39 -18.45
C PHE A 4 -9.39 -23.00 -19.78
N SER A 5 -10.61 -22.47 -19.77
CA SER A 5 -11.34 -22.08 -21.00
C SER A 5 -10.99 -20.65 -21.45
N GLY A 6 -9.69 -20.37 -21.56
CA GLY A 6 -9.11 -19.09 -21.95
C GLY A 6 -7.59 -19.22 -22.16
N ASP A 7 -6.98 -18.19 -22.75
CA ASP A 7 -5.54 -18.12 -23.02
C ASP A 7 -4.73 -18.45 -21.75
N GLU A 8 -3.94 -19.53 -21.76
CA GLU A 8 -3.24 -20.07 -20.57
C GLU A 8 -2.24 -19.05 -19.97
N THR A 9 -1.90 -18.02 -20.73
CA THR A 9 -1.00 -16.93 -20.37
C THR A 9 -1.67 -15.80 -19.58
N ALA A 10 -3.01 -15.67 -19.62
CA ALA A 10 -3.74 -14.60 -18.95
C ALA A 10 -3.63 -14.58 -17.41
N PRO A 11 -3.69 -15.70 -16.66
CA PRO A 11 -3.53 -15.69 -15.20
C PRO A 11 -2.11 -15.38 -14.75
N PHE A 12 -1.09 -15.68 -15.57
CA PHE A 12 0.32 -15.39 -15.25
C PHE A 12 0.54 -13.89 -15.04
N PHE A 13 -0.04 -13.04 -15.90
CA PHE A 13 0.02 -11.58 -15.79
C PHE A 13 -0.70 -11.04 -14.55
N GLY A 14 -1.82 -11.66 -14.16
CA GLY A 14 -2.54 -11.30 -12.94
C GLY A 14 -1.72 -11.58 -11.67
N PHE A 15 -1.14 -12.78 -11.55
CA PHE A 15 -0.28 -13.12 -10.42
C PHE A 15 1.02 -12.30 -10.38
N LEU A 16 1.57 -11.96 -11.55
CA LEU A 16 2.71 -11.05 -11.65
C LEU A 16 2.37 -9.64 -11.10
N GLY A 17 1.17 -9.13 -11.40
CA GLY A 17 0.64 -7.89 -10.83
C GLY A 17 0.51 -7.93 -9.30
N ALA A 18 -0.03 -9.03 -8.77
CA ALA A 18 -0.17 -9.24 -7.33
C ALA A 18 1.20 -9.30 -6.62
N ALA A 19 2.17 -10.00 -7.21
CA ALA A 19 3.53 -10.08 -6.69
C ALA A 19 4.23 -8.71 -6.71
N ALA A 20 4.13 -7.96 -7.83
CA ALA A 20 4.72 -6.64 -7.95
C ALA A 20 4.12 -5.64 -6.94
N ALA A 21 2.80 -5.65 -6.73
CA ALA A 21 2.13 -4.80 -5.75
C ALA A 21 2.65 -5.03 -4.33
N LEU A 22 2.79 -6.31 -3.93
CA LEU A 22 3.30 -6.70 -2.62
C LEU A 22 4.76 -6.30 -2.42
N VAL A 23 5.64 -6.66 -3.36
CA VAL A 23 7.09 -6.43 -3.20
C VAL A 23 7.41 -4.95 -3.10
N PHE A 24 6.84 -4.12 -3.98
CA PHE A 24 7.09 -2.68 -3.95
C PHE A 24 6.49 -2.00 -2.71
N SER A 25 5.29 -2.41 -2.28
CA SER A 25 4.69 -1.84 -1.07
C SER A 25 5.44 -2.25 0.21
N CYS A 26 5.83 -3.52 0.33
CA CYS A 26 6.64 -4.02 1.44
C CYS A 26 8.01 -3.32 1.50
N MET A 27 8.61 -3.01 0.35
CA MET A 27 9.87 -2.27 0.29
C MET A 27 9.71 -0.82 0.77
N GLY A 28 8.62 -0.15 0.39
CA GLY A 28 8.27 1.20 0.90
C GLY A 28 8.07 1.21 2.42
N ALA A 29 7.29 0.26 2.94
CA ALA A 29 7.02 0.12 4.37
C ALA A 29 8.30 -0.21 5.17
N ALA A 30 9.16 -1.08 4.63
CA ALA A 30 10.44 -1.43 5.23
C ALA A 30 11.37 -0.22 5.29
N TYR A 31 11.49 0.56 4.22
CA TYR A 31 12.33 1.75 4.18
C TYR A 31 11.83 2.85 5.13
N GLY A 32 10.52 3.11 5.13
CA GLY A 32 9.89 4.07 6.05
C GLY A 32 10.13 3.69 7.52
N THR A 33 9.95 2.41 7.85
CA THR A 33 10.20 1.88 9.19
C THR A 33 11.68 1.96 9.57
N ALA A 34 12.59 1.63 8.66
CA ALA A 34 14.02 1.66 8.93
C ALA A 34 14.51 3.08 9.24
N LYS A 35 14.13 4.08 8.45
CA LYS A 35 14.55 5.47 8.66
C LYS A 35 13.94 6.08 9.93
N SER A 36 12.63 5.89 10.14
CA SER A 36 11.97 6.37 11.36
C SER A 36 12.47 5.64 12.62
N GLY A 37 12.76 4.34 12.52
CA GLY A 37 13.27 3.53 13.62
C GLY A 37 14.64 3.98 14.15
N VAL A 38 15.54 4.40 13.26
CA VAL A 38 16.85 4.95 13.65
C VAL A 38 16.68 6.24 14.46
N GLY A 39 15.78 7.12 14.03
CA GLY A 39 15.48 8.35 14.76
C GLY A 39 14.82 8.10 16.13
N VAL A 40 13.93 7.10 16.24
CA VAL A 40 13.34 6.67 17.52
C VAL A 40 14.39 6.07 18.46
N ALA A 41 15.31 5.25 17.96
CA ALA A 41 16.37 4.65 18.77
C ALA A 41 17.33 5.71 19.33
N SER A 42 17.70 6.71 18.52
CA SER A 42 18.52 7.84 18.98
C SER A 42 17.78 8.74 19.98
N MET A 43 16.45 8.81 19.90
CA MET A 43 15.62 9.55 20.85
C MET A 43 15.43 8.79 22.17
N GLY A 44 15.30 7.47 22.11
CA GLY A 44 15.05 6.61 23.28
C GLY A 44 16.19 6.59 24.29
N VAL A 45 17.43 6.81 23.84
CA VAL A 45 18.59 6.92 24.75
C VAL A 45 18.66 8.27 25.48
N MET A 46 18.12 9.34 24.87
CA MET A 46 18.16 10.68 25.46
C MET A 46 16.96 10.93 26.39
N ARG A 47 15.74 10.53 25.97
CA ARG A 47 14.49 10.77 26.72
C ARG A 47 13.48 9.63 26.52
N PRO A 48 13.49 8.59 27.38
CA PRO A 48 12.61 7.43 27.22
C PRO A 48 11.11 7.75 27.38
N GLU A 49 10.75 8.80 28.13
CA GLU A 49 9.34 9.24 28.30
C GLU A 49 8.65 9.64 26.99
N LEU A 50 9.41 10.06 25.97
CA LEU A 50 8.86 10.51 24.69
C LEU A 50 8.81 9.40 23.63
N VAL A 51 9.30 8.19 23.94
CA VAL A 51 9.39 7.06 23.00
C VAL A 51 8.01 6.56 22.60
N MET A 52 7.06 6.45 23.54
CA MET A 52 5.71 5.96 23.22
C MET A 52 4.98 6.82 22.18
N LYS A 53 5.20 8.13 22.19
CA LYS A 53 4.64 9.03 21.15
C LYS A 53 5.37 8.88 19.82
N SER A 54 6.67 8.61 19.86
CA SER A 54 7.53 8.52 18.66
C SER A 54 7.35 7.23 17.85
N ILE A 55 6.53 6.28 18.31
CA ILE A 55 6.19 5.04 17.59
C ILE A 55 5.12 5.24 16.51
N VAL A 56 4.30 6.30 16.61
CA VAL A 56 3.20 6.56 15.65
C VAL A 56 3.66 6.58 14.18
N PRO A 57 4.80 7.20 13.81
CA PRO A 57 5.33 7.17 12.43
C PRO A 57 5.65 5.77 11.91
N VAL A 58 6.14 4.88 12.79
CA VAL A 58 6.50 3.51 12.45
C VAL A 58 5.23 2.71 12.12
N VAL A 59 4.17 2.90 12.91
CA VAL A 59 2.88 2.24 12.67
C VAL A 59 2.24 2.75 11.36
N MET A 60 2.32 4.05 11.08
CA MET A 60 1.78 4.62 9.83
C MET A 60 2.52 4.14 8.58
N ALA A 61 3.85 3.95 8.64
CA ALA A 61 4.60 3.31 7.55
C ALA A 61 4.16 1.84 7.33
N GLY A 62 3.75 1.14 8.39
CA GLY A 62 3.28 -0.25 8.33
C GLY A 62 1.95 -0.43 7.58
N VAL A 63 1.04 0.55 7.64
CA VAL A 63 -0.27 0.47 6.97
C VAL A 63 -0.13 0.38 5.44
N LEU A 64 0.92 0.98 4.86
CA LEU A 64 1.23 0.87 3.43
C LEU A 64 1.40 -0.58 2.97
N GLY A 65 2.07 -1.42 3.78
CA GLY A 65 2.24 -2.84 3.48
C GLY A 65 0.91 -3.61 3.47
N ILE A 66 -0.02 -3.23 4.35
CA ILE A 66 -1.36 -3.83 4.42
C ILE A 66 -2.16 -3.50 3.14
N TYR A 67 -2.02 -2.28 2.60
CA TYR A 67 -2.67 -1.93 1.33
C TYR A 67 -2.18 -2.81 0.16
N GLY A 68 -0.88 -3.10 0.07
CA GLY A 68 -0.33 -4.02 -0.94
C GLY A 68 -0.85 -5.45 -0.78
N LEU A 69 -1.00 -5.92 0.46
CA LEU A 69 -1.54 -7.25 0.77
C LEU A 69 -3.01 -7.38 0.36
N ILE A 70 -3.85 -6.39 0.67
CA ILE A 70 -5.27 -6.40 0.31
C ILE A 70 -5.43 -6.51 -1.21
N ILE A 71 -4.61 -5.78 -1.98
CA ILE A 71 -4.67 -5.81 -3.46
C ILE A 71 -4.28 -7.18 -4.02
N ALA A 72 -3.23 -7.80 -3.49
CA ALA A 72 -2.83 -9.15 -3.91
C ALA A 72 -3.91 -10.19 -3.62
N VAL A 73 -4.59 -10.10 -2.48
CA VAL A 73 -5.71 -10.99 -2.14
C VAL A 73 -6.89 -10.79 -3.10
N ILE A 74 -7.23 -9.53 -3.44
CA ILE A 74 -8.34 -9.24 -4.39
C ILE A 74 -8.05 -9.85 -5.77
N ILE A 75 -6.83 -9.69 -6.29
CA ILE A 75 -6.44 -10.25 -7.59
C ILE A 75 -6.52 -11.78 -7.56
N SER A 76 -6.03 -12.40 -6.47
CA SER A 76 -6.11 -13.85 -6.29
C SER A 76 -7.56 -14.38 -6.27
N THR A 77 -8.47 -13.66 -5.60
CA THR A 77 -9.90 -14.00 -5.58
C THR A 77 -10.63 -13.70 -6.89
N GLY A 78 -10.09 -12.81 -7.74
CA GLY A 78 -10.66 -12.46 -9.05
C GLY A 78 -10.37 -13.50 -10.14
N ILE A 79 -9.28 -14.26 -10.01
CA ILE A 79 -8.87 -15.31 -10.94
C ILE A 79 -9.64 -16.60 -10.61
N ASN A 80 -10.92 -16.68 -11.01
CA ASN A 80 -11.73 -17.88 -10.84
C ASN A 80 -11.67 -18.78 -12.09
N PRO A 81 -11.06 -19.98 -12.03
CA PRO A 81 -10.85 -20.84 -13.19
C PRO A 81 -12.11 -21.61 -13.68
N LYS A 82 -13.28 -21.40 -13.06
CA LYS A 82 -14.50 -22.18 -13.34
C LYS A 82 -15.70 -21.39 -13.90
N ALA A 83 -15.69 -20.05 -13.84
CA ALA A 83 -16.91 -19.26 -14.08
C ALA A 83 -16.77 -18.09 -15.08
N LYS A 84 -15.58 -17.57 -15.36
CA LYS A 84 -15.35 -16.43 -16.28
C LYS A 84 -14.23 -16.74 -17.27
N SER A 85 -14.47 -16.56 -18.57
CA SER A 85 -13.40 -16.58 -19.58
C SER A 85 -12.45 -15.40 -19.33
N TYR A 86 -11.24 -15.69 -18.90
CA TYR A 86 -10.21 -14.69 -18.60
C TYR A 86 -9.55 -14.25 -19.92
N TYR A 87 -9.78 -13.00 -20.32
CA TYR A 87 -9.13 -12.41 -21.50
C TYR A 87 -7.78 -11.81 -21.12
N LEU A 88 -6.82 -11.81 -22.06
CA LEU A 88 -5.51 -11.15 -21.92
C LEU A 88 -5.61 -9.69 -21.47
N PHE A 89 -6.65 -8.98 -21.91
CA PHE A 89 -6.91 -7.60 -21.52
C PHE A 89 -7.10 -7.43 -20.01
N ASP A 90 -7.81 -8.35 -19.36
CA ASP A 90 -8.06 -8.32 -17.91
C ASP A 90 -6.78 -8.62 -17.11
N GLY A 91 -5.94 -9.53 -17.62
CA GLY A 91 -4.61 -9.82 -17.06
C GLY A 91 -3.68 -8.60 -17.07
N TYR A 92 -3.65 -7.84 -18.17
CA TYR A 92 -2.88 -6.59 -18.25
C TYR A 92 -3.46 -5.48 -17.37
N ALA A 93 -4.80 -5.40 -17.23
CA ALA A 93 -5.45 -4.47 -16.31
C ALA A 93 -5.00 -4.74 -14.86
N HIS A 94 -5.02 -6.00 -14.42
CA HIS A 94 -4.52 -6.39 -13.09
C HIS A 94 -3.02 -6.11 -12.90
N LEU A 95 -2.19 -6.39 -13.89
CA LEU A 95 -0.75 -6.07 -13.84
C LEU A 95 -0.53 -4.56 -13.65
N SER A 96 -1.20 -3.72 -14.45
CA SER A 96 -1.06 -2.26 -14.39
C SER A 96 -1.56 -1.68 -13.07
N SER A 97 -2.67 -2.20 -12.53
CA SER A 97 -3.21 -1.79 -11.23
C SER A 97 -2.25 -2.13 -10.08
N GLY A 98 -1.60 -3.30 -10.14
CA GLY A 98 -0.66 -3.75 -9.13
C GLY A 98 0.62 -2.90 -9.12
N LEU A 99 1.17 -2.60 -10.30
CA LEU A 99 2.35 -1.76 -10.46
C LEU A 99 2.10 -0.31 -10.05
N ALA A 100 0.97 0.29 -10.46
CA ALA A 100 0.64 1.66 -10.11
C ALA A 100 0.54 1.84 -8.58
N CYS A 101 -0.17 0.94 -7.89
CA CYS A 101 -0.30 1.01 -6.44
C CYS A 101 1.01 0.68 -5.71
N GLY A 102 1.79 -0.30 -6.20
CA GLY A 102 3.08 -0.66 -5.60
C GLY A 102 4.09 0.49 -5.65
N LEU A 103 4.23 1.16 -6.80
CA LEU A 103 5.13 2.29 -6.97
C LEU A 103 4.69 3.53 -6.18
N ALA A 104 3.38 3.79 -6.10
CA ALA A 104 2.84 4.84 -5.23
C ALA A 104 3.17 4.57 -3.76
N GLY A 105 2.96 3.34 -3.28
CA GLY A 105 3.29 2.91 -1.91
C GLY A 105 4.78 3.02 -1.58
N LEU A 106 5.66 2.71 -2.54
CA LEU A 106 7.10 2.93 -2.40
C LEU A 106 7.44 4.41 -2.20
N SER A 107 6.89 5.29 -3.06
CA SER A 107 7.16 6.74 -2.97
C SER A 107 6.65 7.35 -1.67
N ALA A 108 5.46 6.94 -1.21
CA ALA A 108 4.88 7.36 0.06
C ALA A 108 5.73 6.87 1.25
N GLY A 109 6.16 5.60 1.23
CA GLY A 109 7.03 5.04 2.28
C GLY A 109 8.38 5.74 2.41
N MET A 110 8.98 6.15 1.29
CA MET A 110 10.21 6.96 1.31
C MET A 110 9.99 8.36 1.89
N ALA A 111 8.91 9.03 1.50
CA ALA A 111 8.58 10.36 2.03
C ALA A 111 8.31 10.32 3.54
N ILE A 112 7.54 9.32 4.01
CA ILE A 112 7.28 9.09 5.44
C ILE A 112 8.58 8.80 6.20
N GLY A 113 9.49 7.98 5.65
CA GLY A 113 10.77 7.71 6.32
C GLY A 113 11.65 8.95 6.53
N ILE A 114 11.65 9.89 5.56
CA ILE A 114 12.44 11.12 5.64
C ILE A 114 11.79 12.11 6.62
N VAL A 115 10.48 12.31 6.53
CA VAL A 115 9.70 13.17 7.44
C VAL A 115 9.75 12.61 8.86
N GLY A 116 9.66 11.30 9.03
CA GLY A 116 9.73 10.60 10.30
C GLY A 116 11.07 10.79 11.01
N ASP A 117 12.21 10.60 10.33
CA ASP A 117 13.55 10.82 10.93
C ASP A 117 13.76 12.30 11.32
N ALA A 118 13.37 13.26 10.47
CA ALA A 118 13.45 14.68 10.79
C ALA A 118 12.49 15.06 11.94
N GLY A 119 11.31 14.46 11.94
CA GLY A 119 10.23 14.70 12.89
C GLY A 119 10.55 14.24 14.31
N VAL A 120 11.06 13.02 14.46
CA VAL A 120 11.45 12.49 15.78
C VAL A 120 12.62 13.28 16.36
N ARG A 121 13.55 13.75 15.52
CA ARG A 121 14.64 14.66 15.92
C ARG A 121 14.13 16.04 16.37
N ALA A 122 13.15 16.61 15.68
CA ALA A 122 12.52 17.87 16.09
C ALA A 122 11.70 17.73 17.39
N ASN A 123 11.01 16.60 17.55
CA ASN A 123 10.24 16.29 18.76
C ASN A 123 11.14 16.15 20.01
N ALA A 124 12.43 15.84 19.83
CA ALA A 124 13.44 15.83 20.90
C ALA A 124 13.62 17.19 21.59
N GLN A 125 13.50 18.26 20.81
CA GLN A 125 13.78 19.63 21.23
C GLN A 125 12.52 20.30 21.80
N GLN A 126 11.34 20.02 21.23
CA GLN A 126 10.05 20.58 21.64
C GLN A 126 8.92 19.56 21.46
N PRO A 127 8.32 19.01 22.55
CA PRO A 127 7.24 18.03 22.45
C PRO A 127 5.90 18.62 21.96
N LYS A 128 5.80 19.95 21.84
CA LYS A 128 4.60 20.67 21.36
C LYS A 128 4.42 20.55 19.84
N LEU A 129 5.48 20.19 19.09
CA LEU A 129 5.43 20.00 17.63
C LEU A 129 4.86 18.63 17.21
N PHE A 130 4.56 17.73 18.14
CA PHE A 130 4.07 16.38 17.85
C PHE A 130 2.80 16.35 16.97
N VAL A 131 1.87 17.29 17.20
CA VAL A 131 0.63 17.40 16.41
C VAL A 131 0.91 17.85 14.98
N GLY A 132 1.91 18.72 14.77
CA GLY A 132 2.34 19.17 13.45
C GLY A 132 3.03 18.05 12.67
N LEU A 133 3.85 17.26 13.35
CA LEU A 133 4.50 16.08 12.74
C LEU A 133 3.46 15.05 12.26
N VAL A 134 2.51 14.69 13.14
CA VAL A 134 1.42 13.77 12.79
C VAL A 134 0.57 14.32 11.64
N SER A 135 0.28 15.62 11.63
CA SER A 135 -0.53 16.23 10.56
C SER A 135 0.19 16.20 9.21
N VAL A 136 1.51 16.47 9.18
CA VAL A 136 2.31 16.40 7.94
C VAL A 136 2.42 14.97 7.44
N GLU A 137 2.65 14.01 8.32
CA GLU A 137 2.80 12.60 7.93
C GLU A 137 1.49 11.98 7.44
N LEU A 138 0.36 12.35 8.06
CA LEU A 138 -0.97 12.03 7.53
C LEU A 138 -1.18 12.71 6.17
N GLN A 139 -0.82 13.98 6.03
CA GLN A 139 -1.01 14.71 4.77
C GLN A 139 -0.21 14.09 3.62
N VAL A 140 1.02 13.59 3.86
CA VAL A 140 1.81 12.87 2.84
C VAL A 140 1.12 11.57 2.40
N SER A 141 0.42 10.88 3.31
CA SER A 141 -0.39 9.71 2.96
C SER A 141 -1.71 10.07 2.24
N VAL A 142 -2.19 11.32 2.35
CA VAL A 142 -3.48 11.80 1.80
C VAL A 142 -3.30 12.72 0.57
N ASN A 143 -2.10 13.26 0.30
CA ASN A 143 -1.77 14.09 -0.88
C ASN A 143 -1.88 13.24 -2.18
N PRO A 144 -2.04 13.83 -3.38
CA PRO A 144 -2.71 13.21 -4.54
C PRO A 144 -2.12 11.91 -5.06
N CYS A 145 -0.87 11.54 -4.73
CA CYS A 145 -0.32 10.22 -5.04
C CYS A 145 -1.06 9.06 -4.33
N GLY A 146 -1.58 9.27 -3.12
CA GLY A 146 -2.38 8.28 -2.39
C GLY A 146 -3.84 8.23 -2.86
N MET A 147 -4.44 9.37 -3.13
CA MET A 147 -5.84 9.48 -3.54
C MET A 147 -6.08 9.05 -4.99
N VAL A 148 -5.10 9.18 -5.91
CA VAL A 148 -5.22 8.64 -7.29
C VAL A 148 -5.11 7.11 -7.31
N CYS A 149 -4.31 6.50 -6.44
CA CYS A 149 -4.25 5.03 -6.32
C CYS A 149 -5.42 4.45 -5.52
N LEU A 150 -5.89 5.11 -4.47
CA LEU A 150 -7.10 4.70 -3.76
C LEU A 150 -8.34 4.95 -4.62
N CYS A 151 -8.49 6.08 -5.33
CA CYS A 151 -9.58 6.29 -6.28
C CYS A 151 -9.52 5.33 -7.45
N ASN A 152 -8.37 5.01 -8.06
CA ASN A 152 -8.34 4.03 -9.16
C ASN A 152 -8.54 2.59 -8.69
N ALA A 153 -8.02 2.20 -7.51
CA ALA A 153 -8.24 0.87 -6.96
C ALA A 153 -9.66 0.70 -6.37
N LEU A 154 -10.24 1.75 -5.79
CA LEU A 154 -11.67 1.78 -5.44
C LEU A 154 -12.54 1.93 -6.68
N GLU A 155 -12.17 2.64 -7.74
CA GLU A 155 -12.93 2.66 -9.00
C GLU A 155 -12.87 1.29 -9.68
N LEU A 156 -11.76 0.56 -9.64
CA LEU A 156 -11.73 -0.84 -10.11
C LEU A 156 -12.52 -1.77 -9.19
N LYS A 157 -12.44 -1.58 -7.87
CA LYS A 157 -13.20 -2.43 -6.93
C LYS A 157 -14.68 -2.08 -6.90
N THR A 158 -15.06 -0.84 -7.16
CA THR A 158 -16.44 -0.40 -7.34
C THR A 158 -16.91 -0.84 -8.73
N ALA A 159 -16.15 -0.71 -9.81
CA ALA A 159 -16.54 -1.29 -11.11
C ALA A 159 -16.70 -2.82 -11.05
N VAL A 160 -15.83 -3.55 -10.33
CA VAL A 160 -15.89 -5.02 -10.21
C VAL A 160 -16.90 -5.51 -9.15
N GLN A 161 -17.14 -4.79 -8.04
CA GLN A 161 -18.23 -5.10 -7.10
C GLN A 161 -19.59 -4.61 -7.60
N LEU A 162 -19.65 -3.49 -8.32
CA LEU A 162 -20.88 -2.94 -8.90
C LEU A 162 -21.29 -3.74 -10.15
N GLU A 163 -20.37 -4.33 -10.93
CA GLU A 163 -20.72 -5.43 -11.87
C GLU A 163 -21.25 -6.67 -11.13
N MET A 164 -20.71 -7.02 -9.96
CA MET A 164 -21.20 -8.16 -9.17
C MET A 164 -22.55 -7.90 -8.45
N ILE A 165 -22.92 -6.63 -8.26
CA ILE A 165 -24.15 -6.20 -7.57
C ILE A 165 -25.24 -5.71 -8.56
N ILE A 166 -24.88 -5.10 -9.70
CA ILE A 166 -25.82 -4.67 -10.77
C ILE A 166 -26.08 -5.80 -11.77
N PHE A 167 -25.10 -6.65 -12.08
CA PHE A 167 -25.34 -7.90 -12.82
C PHE A 167 -25.63 -9.01 -11.83
N GLY A 168 -26.75 -8.88 -11.11
CA GLY A 168 -27.31 -10.00 -10.37
C GLY A 168 -27.55 -11.17 -11.32
N ARG A 169 -26.76 -12.24 -11.20
CA ARG A 169 -27.11 -13.53 -11.78
C ARG A 169 -26.56 -14.68 -10.95
N GLU A 170 -27.47 -15.61 -10.71
CA GLU A 170 -27.32 -16.97 -10.20
C GLU A 170 -26.15 -17.74 -10.83
#